data_AF-A0A0M9E5S2-F1
#
_entry.id   AF-A0A0M9E5S2-F1
#
_cell.length_a   1.000
_cell.length_b   1.000
_cell.length_c   1.000
_cell.angle_alpha   90.00
_cell.angle_beta   90.00
_cell.angle_gamma   90.00
#
_symmetry.space_group_name_H-M   'P 1'
#
loop_
_entity.id
_entity.type
_entity.pdbx_description
1 polymer ?
#
loop_
_entity_poly.entity_id
_entity_poly.type
_entity_poly.pdbx_seq_one_letter_code
_entity_poly.pdbx_strand_id
1 'polypeptide(L)'
;VGVGHKKILKQLLKIKAEKEELGNELRLVRQRFPKQRNESKTVPKHVNGWGVQLKGNYYRLFKKINGKVKWIHVGRSWNLDFAERKIREFVG
;
A
#
# COMPACT_ATOMS: atom_id res chain seq x y z
N VAL A 1 23.70 40.33 18.22
CA VAL A 1 23.14 39.16 17.48
C VAL A 1 22.38 39.68 16.27
N GLY A 2 22.89 39.43 15.07
CA GLY A 2 22.56 40.15 13.83
C GLY A 2 21.13 39.95 13.32
N VAL A 3 20.62 40.97 12.62
CA VAL A 3 19.28 41.08 12.03
C VAL A 3 18.90 39.85 11.17
N GLY A 4 19.87 39.21 10.53
CA GLY A 4 19.68 37.96 9.78
C GLY A 4 19.21 36.78 10.65
N HIS A 5 19.69 36.67 11.88
CA HIS A 5 19.35 35.56 12.78
C HIS A 5 17.88 35.63 13.23
N LYS A 6 17.36 36.84 13.47
CA LYS A 6 15.93 37.06 13.78
C LYS A 6 15.02 36.73 12.59
N LYS A 7 15.45 37.05 11.36
CA LYS A 7 14.69 36.76 10.13
C LYS A 7 14.60 35.24 9.88
N ILE A 8 15.71 34.53 10.08
CA ILE A 8 15.77 33.06 9.99
C ILE A 8 14.87 32.40 11.05
N LEU A 9 14.92 32.89 12.30
CA LEU A 9 14.06 32.35 13.37
C LEU A 9 12.58 32.50 13.04
N LYS A 10 12.18 33.66 12.51
CA LYS A 10 10.80 33.95 12.12
C LYS A 10 10.34 33.03 10.97
N GLN A 11 11.21 32.78 10.00
CA GLN A 11 10.91 31.83 8.91
C GLN A 11 10.79 30.39 9.41
N LEU A 12 11.67 29.95 10.31
CA LEU A 12 11.60 28.61 10.92
C LEU A 12 10.30 28.38 11.68
N LEU A 13 9.84 29.37 12.44
CA LEU A 13 8.56 29.28 13.16
C LEU A 13 7.38 29.19 12.19
N LYS A 14 7.40 29.96 11.09
CA LYS A 14 6.36 29.90 10.05
C LYS A 14 6.29 28.52 9.39
N ILE A 15 7.45 27.98 8.99
CA ILE A 15 7.54 26.65 8.36
C ILE A 15 7.07 25.55 9.31
N LYS A 16 7.37 25.67 10.61
CA LYS A 16 6.89 24.71 11.62
C LYS A 16 5.36 24.72 11.73
N ALA A 17 4.76 25.90 11.79
CA ALA A 17 3.31 26.04 11.85
C ALA A 17 2.63 25.48 10.59
N GLU A 18 3.14 25.81 9.40
CA GLU A 18 2.62 25.29 8.12
C GLU A 18 2.73 23.76 8.05
N LYS A 19 3.84 23.19 8.52
CA LYS A 19 4.02 21.72 8.56
C LYS A 19 3.01 21.05 9.50
N GLU A 20 2.71 21.66 10.64
CA GLU A 20 1.73 21.14 11.59
C GLU A 20 0.31 21.18 11.01
N GLU A 21 -0.05 22.28 10.38
CA GLU A 21 -1.33 22.46 9.69
C GLU A 21 -1.52 21.43 8.57
N LEU A 22 -0.53 21.28 7.67
CA LEU A 22 -0.55 20.26 6.62
C LEU A 22 -0.62 18.83 7.19
N GLY A 23 0.04 18.58 8.32
CA GLY A 23 -0.04 17.30 9.03
C GLY A 23 -1.46 16.99 9.52
N ASN A 24 -2.15 18.01 10.03
CA ASN A 24 -3.53 17.90 10.50
C ASN A 24 -4.51 17.71 9.34
N GLU A 25 -4.37 18.44 8.24
CA GLU A 25 -5.16 18.26 7.03
C GLU A 25 -4.98 16.84 6.46
N LEU A 26 -3.74 16.36 6.36
CA LEU A 26 -3.46 15.00 5.89
C LEU A 26 -4.12 13.95 6.80
N ARG A 27 -4.15 14.18 8.11
CA ARG A 27 -4.84 13.30 9.06
C ARG A 27 -6.35 13.29 8.80
N LEU A 28 -6.97 14.45 8.58
CA LEU A 28 -8.40 14.56 8.26
C LEU A 28 -8.75 13.87 6.93
N VAL A 29 -7.91 14.05 5.90
CA VAL A 29 -8.08 13.36 4.61
C VAL A 29 -7.98 11.84 4.77
N ARG A 30 -7.01 11.34 5.54
CA ARG A 30 -6.88 9.90 5.84
C ARG A 30 -8.06 9.32 6.62
N GLN A 31 -8.71 10.13 7.45
CA GLN A 31 -9.92 9.72 8.17
C GLN A 31 -11.16 9.74 7.27
N ARG A 32 -11.30 10.74 6.39
CA ARG A 32 -12.41 10.82 5.43
C ARG A 32 -12.34 9.74 4.35
N PHE A 33 -11.13 9.38 3.96
CA PHE A 33 -10.86 8.27 3.06
C PHE A 33 -10.09 7.20 3.83
N PRO A 34 -10.76 6.43 4.72
CA PRO A 34 -10.12 5.28 5.31
C PRO A 34 -9.59 4.47 4.13
N LYS A 35 -8.31 4.07 4.18
CA LYS A 35 -7.76 3.12 3.22
C LYS A 35 -8.76 1.98 3.20
N GLN A 36 -9.59 1.92 2.15
CA GLN A 36 -10.48 0.80 1.98
C GLN A 36 -9.54 -0.39 1.96
N ARG A 37 -9.52 -1.17 3.04
CA ARG A 37 -9.11 -2.56 2.95
C ARG A 37 -10.22 -3.16 2.10
N ASN A 38 -10.10 -2.97 0.79
CA ASN A 38 -10.86 -3.64 -0.23
C ASN A 38 -10.43 -5.10 -0.22
N GLU A 39 -10.50 -5.77 0.92
CA GLU A 39 -10.87 -7.17 0.92
C GLU A 39 -12.36 -7.15 0.58
N SER A 40 -12.66 -6.87 -0.69
CA SER A 40 -14.01 -7.05 -1.20
C SER A 40 -14.38 -8.49 -0.85
N LYS A 41 -15.59 -8.69 -0.30
CA LYS A 41 -16.11 -10.03 0.08
C LYS A 41 -15.96 -11.09 -1.05
N THR A 42 -15.69 -10.64 -2.27
CA THR A 42 -15.46 -11.38 -3.50
C THR A 42 -14.04 -11.90 -3.73
N VAL A 43 -13.00 -11.47 -2.99
CA VAL A 43 -11.64 -12.00 -3.18
C VAL A 43 -11.46 -13.27 -2.35
N PRO A 44 -11.24 -14.43 -2.99
CA PRO A 44 -11.06 -15.69 -2.26
C PRO A 44 -9.72 -15.67 -1.52
N LYS A 45 -9.67 -16.36 -0.36
CA LYS A 45 -8.41 -16.53 0.39
C LYS A 45 -7.42 -17.43 -0.33
N HIS A 46 -7.90 -18.33 -1.20
CA HIS A 46 -7.10 -19.28 -1.95
C HIS A 46 -7.66 -19.48 -3.37
N VAL A 47 -6.78 -19.73 -4.34
CA VAL A 47 -7.12 -20.12 -5.73
C VAL A 47 -6.19 -21.24 -6.15
N ASN A 48 -6.72 -22.39 -6.55
CA ASN A 48 -5.95 -23.54 -7.05
C ASN A 48 -4.76 -23.94 -6.14
N GLY A 49 -5.00 -23.89 -4.82
CA GLY A 49 -4.00 -24.21 -3.79
C GLY A 49 -2.92 -23.14 -3.57
N TRP A 50 -3.05 -21.96 -4.18
CA TRP A 50 -2.25 -20.77 -3.88
C TRP A 50 -3.04 -19.86 -2.93
N GLY A 51 -2.40 -19.34 -1.88
CA GLY A 51 -2.97 -18.31 -1.03
C GLY A 51 -2.99 -16.95 -1.73
N VAL A 52 -4.05 -16.18 -1.53
CA VAL A 52 -4.20 -14.82 -2.07
C VAL A 52 -3.87 -13.82 -0.98
N GLN A 53 -3.06 -12.82 -1.31
CA GLN A 53 -2.69 -11.76 -0.37
C GLN A 53 -2.68 -10.40 -1.06
N LEU A 54 -3.34 -9.42 -0.44
CA LEU A 54 -3.16 -8.02 -0.78
C LEU A 54 -1.90 -7.48 -0.09
N LYS A 55 -0.88 -7.11 -0.87
CA LYS A 55 0.34 -6.47 -0.38
C LYS A 55 0.38 -5.02 -0.86
N GLY A 56 0.19 -4.08 0.06
CA GLY A 56 0.11 -2.66 -0.27
C GLY A 56 -1.12 -2.36 -1.12
N ASN A 57 -0.92 -2.14 -2.43
CA ASN A 57 -1.98 -1.84 -3.39
C ASN A 57 -2.11 -2.89 -4.51
N TYR A 58 -1.51 -4.07 -4.35
CA TYR A 58 -1.58 -5.14 -5.34
C TYR A 58 -1.80 -6.52 -4.72
N TYR A 59 -2.49 -7.38 -5.47
CA TYR A 59 -2.71 -8.78 -5.15
C TYR A 59 -1.52 -9.63 -5.63
N ARG A 60 -1.14 -10.57 -4.78
CA ARG A 60 -0.19 -11.63 -5.10
C ARG A 60 -0.72 -12.97 -4.64
N LEU A 61 -0.35 -14.00 -5.37
CA LEU A 61 -0.53 -15.39 -4.98
C LEU A 61 0.74 -15.89 -4.32
N PHE A 62 0.60 -16.82 -3.38
CA PHE A 62 1.73 -17.46 -2.74
C PHE A 62 1.48 -18.94 -2.46
N LYS A 63 2.52 -19.76 -2.60
CA LYS A 63 2.47 -21.19 -2.31
C LYS A 63 3.84 -21.69 -1.92
N LYS A 64 3.90 -22.65 -1.00
CA LYS A 64 5.13 -23.35 -0.66
C LYS A 64 5.29 -24.55 -1.62
N ILE A 65 6.36 -24.55 -2.39
CA ILE A 65 6.71 -25.60 -3.36
C ILE A 65 8.15 -26.03 -3.04
N ASN A 66 8.38 -27.33 -2.80
CA ASN A 66 9.69 -27.90 -2.47
C ASN A 66 10.43 -27.13 -1.35
N GLY A 67 9.71 -26.83 -0.26
CA GLY A 67 10.28 -26.11 0.89
C GLY A 67 10.40 -24.59 0.72
N LYS A 68 10.26 -24.05 -0.50
CA LYS A 68 10.44 -22.62 -0.81
C LYS A 68 9.11 -21.94 -1.07
N VAL A 69 8.94 -20.72 -0.59
CA VAL A 69 7.74 -19.92 -0.88
C VAL A 69 7.91 -19.23 -2.23
N LYS A 70 7.00 -19.52 -3.14
CA LYS A 70 6.89 -18.87 -4.46
C LYS A 70 5.79 -17.83 -4.43
N TRP A 71 5.98 -16.77 -5.22
CA TRP A 71 5.06 -15.65 -5.31
C TRP A 71 4.74 -15.38 -6.77
N ILE A 72 3.48 -15.09 -7.06
CA ILE A 72 3.03 -14.66 -8.39
C ILE A 72 2.33 -13.32 -8.23
N HIS A 73 2.80 -12.31 -8.94
CA HIS A 73 2.16 -11.00 -8.98
C HIS A 73 0.88 -11.06 -9.83
N VAL A 74 -0.28 -10.69 -9.27
CA VAL A 74 -1.56 -10.65 -10.02
C VAL A 74 -1.79 -9.24 -10.56
N GLY A 75 -1.76 -8.22 -9.71
CA GLY A 75 -1.96 -6.82 -10.12
C GLY A 75 -2.72 -6.02 -9.08
N ARG A 76 -3.04 -4.76 -9.38
CA ARG A 76 -3.76 -3.85 -8.44
C ARG A 76 -5.22 -4.23 -8.21
N SER A 77 -5.84 -4.81 -9.22
CA SER A 77 -7.22 -5.31 -9.18
C SER A 77 -7.23 -6.83 -9.18
N TRP A 78 -8.21 -7.40 -8.50
CA TRP A 78 -8.42 -8.85 -8.49
C TRP A 78 -9.19 -9.28 -9.74
N ASN A 79 -8.68 -10.28 -10.46
CA ASN A 79 -9.37 -10.94 -11.56
C ASN A 79 -9.03 -12.44 -11.48
N LEU A 80 -10.06 -13.28 -11.34
CA LEU A 80 -9.89 -14.72 -11.12
C LEU A 80 -9.26 -15.40 -12.35
N ASP A 81 -9.80 -15.19 -13.54
CA ASP A 81 -9.30 -15.80 -14.78
C ASP A 81 -7.82 -15.47 -15.04
N PHE A 82 -7.43 -14.24 -14.74
CA PHE A 82 -6.05 -13.79 -14.86
C PHE A 82 -5.14 -14.45 -13.81
N ALA A 83 -5.61 -14.59 -12.57
CA ALA A 83 -4.89 -15.30 -11.52
C ALA A 83 -4.69 -16.78 -11.89
N GLU A 84 -5.74 -17.45 -12.38
CA GLU A 84 -5.69 -18.84 -12.81
C GLU A 84 -4.76 -19.05 -14.01
N ARG A 85 -4.79 -18.15 -15.00
CA ARG A 85 -3.85 -18.18 -16.11
C ARG A 85 -2.40 -18.10 -15.62
N LYS A 86 -2.10 -17.15 -14.73
CA LYS A 86 -0.74 -17.04 -14.17
C LYS A 86 -0.30 -18.24 -13.35
N ILE A 87 -1.22 -18.93 -12.68
CA ILE A 87 -0.93 -20.19 -11.98
C ILE A 87 -0.58 -21.29 -12.99
N ARG A 88 -1.33 -21.40 -14.09
CA ARG A 88 -1.06 -22.41 -15.14
C ARG A 88 0.27 -22.18 -15.86
N GLU A 89 0.61 -20.91 -16.10
CA GLU A 89 1.87 -20.51 -16.74
C GLU A 89 3.07 -20.51 -15.78
N PHE A 90 2.84 -20.72 -14.48
CA PHE A 90 3.92 -20.70 -13.49
C PHE A 90 4.80 -21.94 -13.62
N VAL A 91 6.03 -21.72 -14.07
CA VAL A 91 7.10 -22.73 -14.07
C VAL A 91 8.06 -22.39 -12.94
N GLY A 92 8.04 -23.13 -11.82
CA GLY A 92 8.95 -22.84 -10.71
C GLY A 92 8.83 -23.70 -9.46
#